data_AF-V7EJR7-F1
#
_entry.id   AF-V7EJR7-F1
#
_cell.length_a   1.000
_cell.length_b   1.000
_cell.length_c   1.000
_cell.angle_alpha   90.00
_cell.angle_beta   90.00
_cell.angle_gamma   90.00
#
_symmetry.space_group_name_H-M   'P 1'
#
loop_
_entity.id
_entity.type
_entity.pdbx_description
1 polymer ?
#
loop_
_entity_poly.entity_id
_entity_poly.type
_entity_poly.pdbx_seq_one_letter_code
_entity_poly.pdbx_strand_id
1 'polypeptide(L)'
;MSRTLSRLTLTAALLTPLVTLIWSDPRRHGATVRSRATIGTLSTVTLQQVDSEGDSADPCGGLSAWSRTRTAAHDPFPIRLWGATRFTDGAAWAQMRRMVHHRLLMQAQSRILLTDSPLDAVLSGLHLTDVEAAQRVVALVSGRLTQAETLGALLADLHAATRL
;
A
#
# COMPACT_ATOMS: atom_id res chain seq x y z
N MET A 1 23.31 -1.30 -3.79
CA MET A 1 21.91 -1.77 -3.95
C MET A 1 21.72 -2.33 -5.35
N SER A 2 20.98 -3.43 -5.51
CA SER A 2 20.66 -3.99 -6.84
C SER A 2 19.84 -3.00 -7.66
N ARG A 3 20.16 -2.84 -8.96
CA ARG A 3 19.41 -1.96 -9.89
C ARG A 3 17.91 -2.26 -9.90
N THR A 4 17.55 -3.54 -9.80
CA THR A 4 16.16 -4.00 -9.72
C THR A 4 15.44 -3.44 -8.48
N LEU A 5 16.09 -3.48 -7.33
CA LEU A 5 15.50 -3.01 -6.07
C LEU A 5 15.36 -1.47 -6.04
N SER A 6 16.33 -0.76 -6.62
CA SER A 6 16.23 0.70 -6.80
C SER A 6 15.07 1.06 -7.73
N ARG A 7 14.89 0.33 -8.84
CA ARG A 7 13.77 0.54 -9.77
C ARG A 7 12.42 0.26 -9.10
N LEU A 8 12.29 -0.88 -8.42
CA LEU A 8 11.09 -1.24 -7.66
C LEU A 8 10.69 -0.14 -6.65
N THR A 9 11.67 0.33 -5.89
CA THR A 9 11.46 1.36 -4.86
C THR A 9 11.06 2.70 -5.50
N LEU A 10 11.73 3.10 -6.58
CA LEU A 10 11.39 4.32 -7.31
C LEU A 10 9.97 4.25 -7.88
N THR A 11 9.61 3.15 -8.56
CA THR A 11 8.28 3.00 -9.14
C THR A 11 7.20 2.94 -8.07
N ALA A 12 7.43 2.22 -6.97
CA ALA A 12 6.52 2.21 -5.84
C ALA A 12 6.32 3.63 -5.29
N ALA A 13 7.40 4.40 -5.10
CA ALA A 13 7.33 5.77 -4.60
C ALA A 13 6.52 6.70 -5.52
N LEU A 14 6.73 6.61 -6.84
CA LEU A 14 6.03 7.42 -7.84
C LEU A 14 4.56 7.04 -8.00
N LEU A 15 4.21 5.76 -7.89
CA LEU A 15 2.82 5.27 -8.00
C LEU A 15 2.03 5.40 -6.70
N THR A 16 2.68 5.41 -5.54
CA THR A 16 2.04 5.54 -4.21
C THR A 16 1.00 6.67 -4.12
N PRO A 17 1.26 7.91 -4.59
CA PRO A 17 0.27 8.98 -4.52
C PRO A 17 -0.91 8.81 -5.50
N LEU A 18 -0.79 7.90 -6.47
CA LEU A 18 -1.79 7.63 -7.51
C LEU A 18 -2.64 6.41 -7.22
N VAL A 19 -2.44 5.77 -6.07
CA VAL A 19 -3.22 4.61 -5.63
C VAL A 19 -3.90 4.88 -4.31
N THR A 20 -5.08 4.30 -4.15
CA THR A 20 -5.83 4.39 -2.92
C THR A 20 -6.55 3.09 -2.59
N LEU A 21 -6.62 2.78 -1.31
CA LEU A 21 -7.58 1.82 -0.78
C LEU A 21 -8.85 2.54 -0.36
N ILE A 22 -9.99 1.89 -0.49
CA ILE A 22 -11.24 2.38 0.09
C ILE A 22 -11.21 2.10 1.60
N TRP A 23 -10.86 3.12 2.36
CA TRP A 23 -10.81 3.09 3.81
C TRP A 23 -12.20 3.30 4.41
N SER A 24 -12.57 2.47 5.38
CA SER A 24 -13.75 2.71 6.21
C SER A 24 -13.57 3.97 7.05
N ASP A 25 -14.67 4.62 7.40
CA ASP A 25 -14.62 5.72 8.37
C ASP A 25 -13.92 5.30 9.67
N PRO A 26 -13.07 6.15 10.25
CA PRO A 26 -12.45 5.87 11.53
C PRO A 26 -13.50 5.67 12.63
N ARG A 27 -13.45 4.53 13.33
CA ARG A 27 -14.35 4.19 14.44
C ARG A 27 -13.58 4.06 15.74
N ARG A 28 -14.11 4.68 16.81
CA ARG A 28 -13.55 4.62 18.16
C ARG A 28 -14.05 3.38 18.91
N HIS A 29 -13.13 2.68 19.56
CA HIS A 29 -13.38 1.55 20.45
C HIS A 29 -12.48 1.70 21.68
N GLY A 30 -13.04 2.25 22.77
CA GLY A 30 -12.27 2.61 23.97
C GLY A 30 -11.16 3.62 23.64
N ALA A 31 -9.93 3.31 24.06
CA ALA A 31 -8.73 4.10 23.79
C ALA A 31 -8.17 3.95 22.36
N THR A 32 -8.87 3.23 21.47
CA THR A 32 -8.38 2.99 20.10
C THR A 32 -9.29 3.59 19.04
N VAL A 33 -8.70 4.14 17.98
CA VAL A 33 -9.41 4.56 16.76
C VAL A 33 -8.92 3.70 15.61
N ARG A 34 -9.84 3.10 14.86
CA ARG A 34 -9.53 2.13 13.80
C ARG A 34 -10.19 2.48 12.47
N SER A 35 -9.46 2.30 11.38
CA SER A 35 -9.99 2.33 10.00
C SER A 35 -9.49 1.09 9.28
N ARG A 36 -10.30 0.52 8.39
CA ARG A 36 -9.98 -0.73 7.69
C ARG A 36 -10.14 -0.57 6.19
N ALA A 37 -9.36 -1.32 5.43
CA ALA A 37 -9.54 -1.46 4.00
C ALA A 37 -9.30 -2.91 3.58
N THR A 38 -10.03 -3.37 2.58
CA THR A 38 -9.86 -4.70 1.99
C THR A 38 -8.78 -4.69 0.93
N ILE A 39 -7.95 -5.74 0.90
CA ILE A 39 -6.97 -5.99 -0.14
C ILE A 39 -7.27 -7.36 -0.72
N GLY A 40 -7.69 -7.39 -1.98
CA GLY A 40 -8.13 -8.63 -2.59
C GLY A 40 -9.39 -9.19 -1.94
N THR A 41 -9.62 -10.46 -2.22
CA THR A 41 -10.56 -11.31 -1.46
C THR A 41 -9.94 -11.85 -0.18
N LEU A 42 -8.61 -11.81 -0.04
CA LEU A 42 -7.85 -12.59 0.95
C LEU A 42 -7.44 -11.82 2.19
N SER A 43 -7.31 -10.48 2.13
CA SER A 43 -6.71 -9.72 3.22
C SER A 43 -7.49 -8.46 3.58
N THR A 44 -7.29 -8.00 4.82
CA THR A 44 -7.80 -6.71 5.31
C THR A 44 -6.69 -6.02 6.06
N VAL A 45 -6.39 -4.78 5.68
CA VAL A 45 -5.47 -3.92 6.43
C VAL A 45 -6.26 -3.08 7.42
N THR A 46 -5.73 -2.99 8.63
CA THR A 46 -6.26 -2.16 9.71
C THR A 46 -5.23 -1.10 10.06
N LEU A 47 -5.66 0.16 10.05
CA LEU A 47 -4.97 1.26 10.70
C LEU A 47 -5.53 1.42 12.09
N GLN A 48 -4.66 1.54 13.08
CA GLN A 48 -5.04 1.69 14.47
C GLN A 48 -4.18 2.76 15.13
N GLN A 49 -4.86 3.75 15.70
CA GLN A 49 -4.32 4.66 16.70
C GLN A 49 -4.69 4.14 18.09
N VAL A 50 -3.75 4.24 19.03
CA VAL A 50 -3.97 4.06 20.47
C VAL A 50 -3.68 5.40 21.12
N ASP A 51 -4.67 5.95 21.82
CA ASP A 51 -4.51 7.19 22.58
C ASP A 51 -3.62 6.94 23.80
N SER A 52 -2.77 7.90 24.16
CA SER A 52 -2.00 7.83 25.40
C SER A 52 -2.96 8.01 26.58
N GLU A 53 -3.02 7.03 27.48
CA GLU A 53 -3.82 7.14 28.70
C GLU A 53 -3.21 8.20 29.63
N GLY A 54 -3.79 9.41 29.61
CA GLY A 54 -3.82 10.35 30.74
C GLY A 54 -2.53 11.02 31.21
N ASP A 55 -1.33 10.51 30.93
CA ASP A 55 -0.08 11.13 31.38
C ASP A 55 0.34 12.26 30.44
N SER A 56 0.01 13.50 30.82
CA SER A 56 0.34 14.71 30.05
C SER A 56 1.85 14.92 29.85
N ALA A 57 2.68 14.15 30.55
CA ALA A 57 4.14 14.18 30.45
C ALA A 57 4.67 13.42 29.22
N ASP A 58 3.90 12.48 28.64
CA ASP A 58 4.29 11.74 27.42
C ASP A 58 3.08 11.49 26.49
N PRO A 59 2.72 12.46 25.62
CA PRO A 59 1.57 12.35 24.72
C PRO A 59 1.81 11.40 23.54
N CYS A 60 2.82 10.52 23.60
CA CYS A 60 3.14 9.60 22.51
C CYS A 60 2.01 8.56 22.33
N GLY A 61 1.08 8.86 21.42
CA GLY A 61 0.14 7.90 20.88
C GLY A 61 0.82 6.91 19.93
N GLY A 62 0.27 5.69 19.84
CA GLY A 62 0.77 4.67 18.92
C GLY A 62 -0.05 4.64 17.64
N LEU A 63 0.56 4.87 16.48
CA LEU A 63 -0.07 4.62 15.17
C LEU A 63 0.51 3.35 14.55
N SER A 64 -0.36 2.44 14.12
CA SER A 64 0.06 1.17 13.53
C SER A 64 -0.79 0.82 12.31
N ALA A 65 -0.19 0.06 11.40
CA ALA A 65 -0.88 -0.57 10.29
C ALA A 65 -0.55 -2.05 10.27
N TRP A 66 -1.57 -2.90 10.19
CA TRP A 66 -1.36 -4.33 10.10
C TRP A 66 -2.42 -5.01 9.25
N SER A 67 -2.03 -6.02 8.48
CA SER A 67 -2.94 -6.84 7.70
C SER A 67 -3.32 -8.13 8.42
N ARG A 68 -4.51 -8.65 8.15
CA ARG A 68 -4.91 -10.00 8.51
C ARG A 68 -5.55 -10.69 7.33
N THR A 69 -5.46 -12.02 7.33
CA THR A 69 -6.16 -12.86 6.36
C THR A 69 -7.65 -12.88 6.71
N ARG A 70 -8.50 -12.97 5.68
CA ARG A 70 -9.95 -13.11 5.81
C ARG A 70 -10.38 -14.57 5.87
N THR A 71 -9.55 -15.48 5.36
CA THR A 71 -9.75 -16.93 5.33
C THR A 71 -8.53 -17.65 5.96
N ALA A 72 -8.58 -18.98 6.04
CA ALA A 72 -7.46 -19.82 6.48
C ALA A 72 -6.25 -19.82 5.52
N ALA A 73 -6.25 -18.95 4.50
CA ALA A 73 -5.15 -18.79 3.56
C ALA A 73 -4.00 -17.96 4.14
N HIS A 74 -2.82 -18.04 3.52
CA HIS A 74 -1.68 -17.16 3.79
C HIS A 74 -1.94 -15.74 3.26
N ASP A 75 -1.51 -14.71 3.99
CA ASP A 75 -1.63 -13.32 3.54
C ASP A 75 -0.67 -13.06 2.37
N PRO A 76 -1.15 -12.78 1.16
CA PRO A 76 -0.26 -12.50 0.03
C PRO A 76 0.54 -11.20 0.23
N PHE A 77 0.09 -10.29 1.11
CA PHE A 77 0.64 -8.96 1.30
C PHE A 77 0.73 -8.57 2.78
N PRO A 78 1.61 -9.22 3.56
CA PRO A 78 1.71 -8.96 4.99
C PRO A 78 2.18 -7.53 5.26
N ILE A 79 1.36 -6.76 5.96
CA ILE A 79 1.64 -5.42 6.45
C ILE A 79 1.86 -5.48 7.96
N ARG A 80 2.99 -4.96 8.42
CA ARG A 80 3.35 -4.79 9.84
C ARG A 80 4.14 -3.48 9.94
N LEU A 81 3.45 -2.39 10.22
CA LEU A 81 4.03 -1.06 10.37
C LEU A 81 3.67 -0.51 11.74
N TRP A 82 4.65 0.08 12.40
CA TRP A 82 4.51 0.78 13.67
C TRP A 82 5.18 2.14 13.53
N GLY A 83 4.43 3.19 13.87
CA GLY A 83 4.93 4.55 13.93
C GLY A 83 4.65 5.09 15.32
N ALA A 84 5.72 5.38 16.07
CA ALA A 84 5.61 6.23 17.24
C ALA A 84 5.46 7.67 16.74
N THR A 85 4.37 8.33 17.11
CA THR A 85 4.18 9.75 16.80
C THR A 85 3.66 10.47 18.02
N ARG A 86 4.23 11.64 18.29
CA ARG A 86 3.79 12.52 19.39
C ARG A 86 2.36 13.02 19.19
N PHE A 87 1.92 13.10 17.93
CA PHE A 87 0.57 13.53 17.56
C PHE A 87 0.03 12.62 16.47
N THR A 88 -1.03 11.89 16.77
CA THR A 88 -1.77 11.06 15.81
C THR A 88 -2.87 11.90 15.17
N ASP A 89 -2.47 12.82 14.30
CA ASP A 89 -3.34 13.73 13.58
C ASP A 89 -3.68 13.22 12.16
N GLY A 90 -4.48 13.99 11.41
CA GLY A 90 -4.86 13.63 10.04
C GLY A 90 -3.66 13.41 9.10
N ALA A 91 -2.55 14.14 9.30
CA ALA A 91 -1.35 14.00 8.50
C ALA A 91 -0.61 12.70 8.79
N ALA A 92 -0.50 12.30 10.06
CA ALA A 92 0.07 11.02 10.47
C ALA A 92 -0.73 9.84 9.89
N TRP A 93 -2.06 9.93 9.94
CA TRP A 93 -2.95 8.94 9.31
C TRP A 93 -2.74 8.86 7.79
N ALA A 94 -2.67 9.99 7.11
CA ALA A 94 -2.40 10.04 5.67
C ALA A 94 -1.02 9.47 5.32
N GLN A 95 0.00 9.76 6.12
CA GLN A 95 1.34 9.21 5.95
C GLN A 95 1.35 7.69 6.13
N MET A 96 0.69 7.16 7.16
CA MET A 96 0.59 5.71 7.37
C MET A 96 -0.16 5.03 6.22
N ARG A 97 -1.24 5.64 5.70
CA ARG A 97 -1.92 5.16 4.48
C ARG A 97 -0.96 5.11 3.28
N ARG A 98 -0.18 6.16 3.06
CA ARG A 98 0.85 6.19 2.00
C ARG A 98 1.89 5.09 2.19
N MET A 99 2.36 4.85 3.42
CA MET A 99 3.30 3.76 3.71
C MET A 99 2.70 2.38 3.42
N VAL A 100 1.43 2.17 3.76
CA VAL A 100 0.68 0.95 3.40
C VAL A 100 0.64 0.78 1.88
N HIS A 101 0.22 1.81 1.14
CA HIS A 101 0.14 1.75 -0.33
C HIS A 101 1.51 1.45 -0.96
N HIS A 102 2.56 2.15 -0.51
CA HIS A 102 3.93 1.90 -0.96
C HIS A 102 4.37 0.45 -0.71
N ARG A 103 4.09 -0.08 0.50
CA ARG A 103 4.44 -1.46 0.84
C ARG A 103 3.68 -2.47 -0.01
N LEU A 104 2.39 -2.24 -0.27
CA LEU A 104 1.59 -3.08 -1.16
C LEU A 104 2.14 -3.07 -2.59
N LEU A 105 2.48 -1.90 -3.13
CA LEU A 105 3.08 -1.78 -4.45
C LEU A 105 4.43 -2.51 -4.54
N MET A 106 5.28 -2.41 -3.52
CA MET A 106 6.55 -3.14 -3.47
C MET A 106 6.35 -4.65 -3.46
N GLN A 107 5.41 -5.15 -2.67
CA GLN A 107 5.11 -6.58 -2.59
C GLN A 107 4.45 -7.10 -3.87
N ALA A 108 3.53 -6.35 -4.46
CA ALA A 108 2.88 -6.64 -5.74
C ALA A 108 3.90 -6.81 -6.88
N GLN A 109 4.78 -5.83 -7.04
CA GLN A 109 5.83 -5.86 -8.05
C GLN A 109 6.80 -7.03 -7.81
N SER A 110 7.19 -7.27 -6.56
CA SER A 110 8.05 -8.40 -6.20
C SER A 110 7.39 -9.74 -6.53
N ARG A 111 6.07 -9.86 -6.32
CA ARG A 111 5.30 -11.06 -6.69
C ARG A 111 5.29 -11.27 -8.20
N ILE A 112 5.06 -10.24 -9.02
CA ILE A 112 5.13 -10.36 -10.49
C ILE A 112 6.51 -10.87 -10.92
N LEU A 113 7.58 -10.27 -10.38
CA LEU A 113 8.94 -10.64 -10.73
C LEU A 113 9.29 -12.09 -10.36
N LEU A 114 8.74 -12.60 -9.26
CA LEU A 114 9.05 -13.94 -8.75
C LEU A 114 8.13 -15.05 -9.27
N THR A 115 6.88 -14.73 -9.61
CA THR A 115 5.84 -15.74 -9.86
C THR A 115 5.14 -15.62 -11.21
N ASP A 116 5.33 -14.52 -11.93
CA ASP A 116 4.66 -14.20 -13.20
C ASP A 116 3.12 -14.34 -13.18
N SER A 117 2.53 -14.28 -11.98
CA SER A 117 1.10 -14.52 -11.79
C SER A 117 0.30 -13.22 -11.94
N PRO A 118 -0.91 -13.27 -12.51
CA PRO A 118 -1.77 -12.10 -12.63
C PRO A 118 -2.16 -11.57 -11.25
N LEU A 119 -2.15 -10.24 -11.10
CA LEU A 119 -2.42 -9.57 -9.82
C LEU A 119 -3.87 -9.10 -9.64
N ASP A 120 -4.69 -9.08 -10.70
CA ASP A 120 -5.99 -8.38 -10.68
C ASP A 120 -6.93 -8.90 -9.57
N ALA A 121 -6.98 -10.21 -9.36
CA ALA A 121 -7.77 -10.80 -8.28
C ALA A 121 -7.16 -10.59 -6.88
N VAL A 122 -5.83 -10.40 -6.79
CA VAL A 122 -5.10 -10.32 -5.51
C VAL A 122 -5.03 -8.89 -4.98
N LEU A 123 -4.96 -7.90 -5.88
CA LEU A 123 -4.95 -6.47 -5.55
C LEU A 123 -6.35 -5.82 -5.57
N SER A 124 -7.43 -6.60 -5.76
CA SER A 124 -8.78 -6.04 -5.85
C SER A 124 -9.09 -5.14 -4.65
N GLY A 125 -9.39 -3.86 -4.87
CA GLY A 125 -9.60 -2.87 -3.81
C GLY A 125 -8.49 -1.82 -3.67
N LEU A 126 -7.32 -2.03 -4.29
CA LEU A 126 -6.32 -0.99 -4.53
C LEU A 126 -6.59 -0.35 -5.89
N HIS A 127 -7.10 0.88 -5.87
CA HIS A 127 -7.58 1.59 -7.05
C HIS A 127 -6.58 2.65 -7.50
N LEU A 128 -6.51 2.87 -8.81
CA LEU A 128 -5.86 4.05 -9.37
C LEU A 128 -6.78 5.26 -9.18
N THR A 129 -6.22 6.37 -8.72
CA THR A 129 -6.95 7.65 -8.62
C THR A 129 -6.79 8.50 -9.88
N ASP A 130 -5.70 8.28 -10.63
CA ASP A 130 -5.41 8.95 -11.89
C ASP A 130 -4.66 7.97 -12.81
N VAL A 131 -5.39 7.42 -13.78
CA VAL A 131 -4.89 6.40 -14.71
C VAL A 131 -3.83 6.99 -15.63
N GLU A 132 -4.07 8.19 -16.17
CA GLU A 132 -3.14 8.83 -17.11
C GLU A 132 -1.81 9.18 -16.44
N ALA A 133 -1.85 9.71 -15.20
CA ALA A 133 -0.63 9.97 -14.45
C ALA A 133 0.14 8.67 -14.17
N ALA A 134 -0.55 7.58 -13.86
CA ALA A 134 0.09 6.29 -13.62
C ALA A 134 0.74 5.73 -14.89
N GLN A 135 0.08 5.86 -16.05
CA GLN A 135 0.64 5.50 -17.35
C GLN A 135 1.89 6.34 -17.67
N ARG A 136 1.87 7.65 -17.41
CA ARG A 136 3.05 8.53 -17.56
C ARG A 136 4.21 8.10 -16.66
N VAL A 137 3.94 7.71 -15.41
CA VAL A 137 4.95 7.18 -14.48
C VAL A 137 5.55 5.88 -15.02
N VAL A 138 4.72 4.94 -15.47
CA VAL A 138 5.21 3.69 -16.05
C VAL A 138 6.07 3.98 -17.27
N ALA A 139 5.61 4.84 -18.19
CA ALA A 139 6.37 5.21 -19.37
C ALA A 139 7.71 5.87 -19.05
N LEU A 140 7.78 6.73 -18.03
CA LEU A 140 9.02 7.33 -17.55
C LEU A 140 10.02 6.27 -17.06
N VAL A 141 9.54 5.26 -16.34
CA VAL A 141 10.42 4.23 -15.76
C VAL A 141 10.79 3.13 -16.75
N SER A 142 9.87 2.68 -17.60
CA SER A 142 10.09 1.60 -18.55
C SER A 142 10.57 2.07 -19.92
N GLY A 143 10.47 3.36 -20.23
CA GLY A 143 10.76 3.91 -21.56
C GLY A 143 9.74 3.53 -22.64
N ARG A 144 8.54 3.05 -22.25
CA ARG A 144 7.51 2.55 -23.18
C ARG A 144 6.15 3.08 -22.81
N LEU A 145 5.38 3.52 -23.79
CA LEU A 145 3.97 3.86 -23.60
C LEU A 145 3.17 2.60 -23.25
N THR A 146 2.21 2.75 -22.34
CA THR A 146 1.28 1.70 -21.92
C THR A 146 -0.14 2.21 -22.08
N GLN A 147 -1.04 1.32 -22.49
CA GLN A 147 -2.48 1.56 -22.56
C GLN A 147 -3.21 0.85 -21.41
N ALA A 148 -2.48 0.36 -20.40
CA ALA A 148 -3.07 -0.33 -19.28
C ALA A 148 -3.90 0.63 -18.42
N GLU A 149 -5.14 0.24 -18.15
CA GLU A 149 -6.09 1.02 -17.34
C GLU A 149 -6.21 0.50 -15.91
N THR A 150 -5.73 -0.72 -15.66
CA THR A 150 -5.75 -1.34 -14.32
C THR A 150 -4.36 -1.34 -13.71
N LEU A 151 -4.30 -1.31 -12.37
CA LEU A 151 -3.02 -1.37 -11.65
C LEU A 151 -2.27 -2.67 -11.94
N GLY A 152 -2.97 -3.81 -12.01
CA GLY A 152 -2.35 -5.10 -12.33
C GLY A 152 -1.69 -5.11 -13.70
N ALA A 153 -2.40 -4.62 -14.73
CA ALA A 153 -1.86 -4.52 -16.09
C ALA A 153 -0.69 -3.51 -16.17
N LEU A 154 -0.77 -2.35 -15.49
CA LEU A 154 0.34 -1.38 -15.44
C LEU A 154 1.62 -1.98 -14.84
N LEU A 155 1.48 -2.73 -13.74
CA LEU A 155 2.63 -3.39 -13.12
C LEU A 155 3.19 -4.53 -13.97
N ALA A 156 2.34 -5.25 -14.71
CA ALA A 156 2.78 -6.26 -15.67
C ALA A 156 3.58 -5.63 -16.82
N ASP A 157 3.07 -4.55 -17.42
CA ASP A 157 3.72 -3.81 -18.51
C ASP A 157 5.08 -3.22 -18.09
N LEU A 158 5.15 -2.69 -16.86
CA LEU A 158 6.38 -2.18 -16.26
C LEU A 158 7.48 -3.25 -16.22
N HIS A 159 7.12 -4.49 -15.90
CA HIS A 159 8.06 -5.60 -15.69
C HIS A 159 8.32 -6.45 -16.93
N ALA A 160 7.43 -6.43 -17.93
CA ALA A 160 7.69 -7.01 -19.24
C ALA A 160 8.95 -6.41 -19.91
N ALA A 161 9.30 -5.17 -19.56
CA ALA A 161 10.49 -4.47 -20.08
C ALA A 161 11.81 -4.99 -19.50
N THR A 162 11.78 -5.55 -18.29
CA THR A 162 12.99 -6.01 -17.57
C THR A 162 13.47 -7.39 -17.97
N ARG A 163 12.74 -8.08 -18.86
CA ARG A 163 13.00 -9.45 -19.29
C ARG A 163 13.70 -9.54 -20.66
N LEU A 164 14.08 -8.40 -21.24
CA LEU A 164 14.93 -8.26 -22.43
C LEU A 164 16.32 -7.80 -21.99
#